data_AF-A0AAN0K3Z9-F1
#
_entry.id   AF-A0AAN0K3Z9-F1
#
_cell.length_a   1.000
_cell.length_b   1.000
_cell.length_c   1.000
_cell.angle_alpha   90.00
_cell.angle_beta   90.00
_cell.angle_gamma   90.00
#
_symmetry.space_group_name_H-M   'P 1'
#
loop_
_entity.id
_entity.type
_entity.pdbx_description
1 polymer ?
#
loop_
_entity_poly.entity_id
_entity_poly.type
_entity_poly.pdbx_seq_one_letter_code
_entity_poly.pdbx_strand_id
1 'polypeptide(L)'
;IVSLNDVLVLLRKCQFPDKRWFELGLALGLSKRTLDSIKANNPQDVNQCLIECLSKWLERADDVVNKGGATCDSLSTAIRAMNEIAVAENLEKERCPEVLAVNILNKHFTALSKSLSDPVHVARLLYGEQVISQQKLNDVEDDNLSLSDKRQILLSAVKDAVQANHVSLQKFFVVLCHLTRNVKLGESILRDYRIYFSSDEEFVFIRVDDDDLSTEGT
;
A
#
# COMPACT_ATOMS: atom_id res chain seq x y z
N ILE A 1 -6.41 -10.27 -8.94
CA ILE A 1 -6.82 -11.45 -8.15
C ILE A 1 -6.05 -11.38 -6.85
N VAL A 2 -6.73 -11.46 -5.71
CA VAL A 2 -6.10 -11.48 -4.38
C VAL A 2 -5.77 -12.93 -4.07
N SER A 3 -4.51 -13.24 -3.70
CA SER A 3 -4.14 -14.62 -3.35
C SER A 3 -4.72 -15.00 -1.99
N LEU A 4 -4.82 -16.31 -1.70
CA LEU A 4 -5.27 -16.79 -0.39
C LEU A 4 -4.46 -16.18 0.77
N ASN A 5 -3.14 -16.08 0.61
CA ASN A 5 -2.27 -15.49 1.60
C ASN A 5 -2.60 -14.00 1.84
N ASP A 6 -2.88 -13.24 0.78
CA ASP A 6 -3.25 -11.83 0.92
C ASP A 6 -4.57 -11.66 1.67
N VAL A 7 -5.57 -12.51 1.38
CA VAL A 7 -6.85 -12.50 2.11
C VAL A 7 -6.63 -12.80 3.59
N LEU A 8 -5.82 -13.82 3.92
CA LEU A 8 -5.52 -14.20 5.31
C LEU A 8 -4.79 -13.09 6.06
N VAL A 9 -3.79 -12.47 5.44
CA VAL A 9 -3.05 -11.34 6.03
C VAL A 9 -3.98 -10.16 6.29
N LEU A 10 -4.85 -9.83 5.33
CA LEU A 10 -5.84 -8.76 5.49
C LEU A 10 -6.81 -9.05 6.64
N LEU A 11 -7.44 -10.22 6.66
CA LEU A 11 -8.37 -10.61 7.72
C LEU A 11 -7.71 -10.56 9.11
N ARG A 12 -6.46 -11.03 9.23
CA ARG A 12 -5.70 -10.95 10.48
C ARG A 12 -5.40 -9.51 10.89
N LYS A 13 -4.99 -8.67 9.94
CA LYS A 13 -4.71 -7.24 10.19
C LYS A 13 -5.97 -6.50 10.63
N CYS A 14 -7.11 -6.83 10.04
CA CYS A 14 -8.43 -6.29 10.41
C CYS A 14 -9.03 -6.97 11.65
N GLN A 15 -8.31 -7.90 12.30
CA GLN A 15 -8.71 -8.62 13.51
C GLN A 15 -10.02 -9.41 13.35
N PHE A 16 -10.25 -9.97 12.17
CA PHE A 16 -11.37 -10.88 11.95
C PHE A 16 -11.23 -12.13 12.82
N PRO A 17 -12.29 -12.58 13.52
CA PRO A 17 -12.22 -13.74 14.41
C PRO A 17 -12.33 -15.06 13.64
N ASP A 18 -11.25 -15.85 13.56
CA ASP A 18 -11.20 -17.14 12.83
C ASP A 18 -12.36 -18.10 13.19
N LYS A 19 -12.83 -18.09 14.45
CA LYS A 19 -13.96 -18.90 14.91
C LYS A 19 -15.28 -18.67 14.15
N ARG A 20 -15.42 -17.51 13.47
CA ARG A 20 -16.60 -17.16 12.67
C ARG A 20 -16.51 -17.60 11.22
N TRP A 21 -15.51 -18.41 10.86
CA TRP A 21 -15.32 -18.91 9.48
C TRP A 21 -16.57 -19.56 8.89
N PHE A 22 -17.39 -20.25 9.70
CA PHE A 22 -18.58 -20.95 9.22
C PHE A 22 -19.67 -19.95 8.78
N GLU A 23 -19.91 -18.93 9.60
CA GLU A 23 -20.83 -17.84 9.26
C GLU A 23 -20.34 -17.02 8.06
N LEU A 24 -19.03 -16.79 7.99
CA LEU A 24 -18.39 -16.15 6.84
C LEU A 24 -18.58 -16.96 5.56
N GLY A 25 -18.34 -18.26 5.60
CA GLY A 25 -18.55 -19.15 4.46
C GLY A 25 -19.97 -19.08 3.92
N LEU A 26 -20.98 -19.10 4.80
CA LEU A 26 -22.39 -18.94 4.40
C LEU A 26 -22.65 -17.56 3.75
N ALA A 27 -22.14 -16.48 4.37
CA ALA A 27 -22.30 -15.13 3.85
C ALA A 27 -21.65 -14.95 2.47
N LEU A 28 -20.53 -15.65 2.22
CA LEU A 28 -19.81 -15.69 0.96
C LEU A 28 -20.47 -16.58 -0.12
N GLY A 29 -21.51 -17.35 0.22
CA GLY A 29 -22.23 -18.20 -0.72
C GLY A 29 -21.80 -19.67 -0.73
N LEU A 30 -20.98 -20.11 0.21
CA LEU A 30 -20.69 -21.52 0.39
C LEU A 30 -21.90 -22.24 0.99
N SER A 31 -22.17 -23.44 0.49
CA SER A 31 -23.27 -24.25 0.99
C SER A 31 -22.94 -24.83 2.37
N LYS A 32 -23.96 -25.01 3.20
CA LYS A 32 -23.82 -25.69 4.50
C LYS A 32 -23.12 -27.06 4.36
N ARG A 33 -23.40 -27.80 3.28
CA ARG A 33 -22.77 -29.10 2.99
C ARG A 33 -21.25 -28.96 2.86
N THR A 34 -20.78 -27.98 2.10
CA THR A 34 -19.35 -27.70 1.93
C THR A 34 -18.70 -27.37 3.27
N LEU A 35 -19.33 -26.51 4.06
CA LEU A 35 -18.81 -26.11 5.37
C LEU A 35 -18.80 -27.25 6.39
N ASP A 36 -19.83 -28.08 6.42
CA ASP A 36 -19.88 -29.27 7.27
C ASP A 36 -18.75 -30.26 6.89
N SER A 37 -18.45 -30.41 5.59
CA SER A 37 -17.31 -31.22 5.12
C SER A 37 -15.97 -30.63 5.57
N ILE A 38 -15.78 -29.32 5.49
CA ILE A 38 -14.56 -28.65 5.97
C ILE A 38 -14.36 -28.90 7.47
N LYS A 39 -15.44 -28.74 8.25
CA LYS A 39 -15.42 -28.97 9.70
C LYS A 39 -15.08 -30.42 10.07
N ALA A 40 -15.62 -31.38 9.33
CA ALA A 40 -15.36 -32.80 9.55
C ALA A 40 -13.91 -33.19 9.22
N ASN A 41 -13.32 -32.59 8.19
CA ASN A 41 -11.95 -32.86 7.74
C ASN A 41 -10.88 -32.22 8.65
N ASN A 42 -11.23 -31.13 9.35
CA ASN A 42 -10.32 -30.36 10.18
C ASN A 42 -10.84 -30.25 11.62
N PRO A 43 -11.04 -31.38 12.32
CA PRO A 43 -11.62 -31.36 13.66
C PRO A 43 -10.72 -30.57 14.62
N GLN A 44 -11.31 -29.63 15.35
CA GLN A 44 -10.64 -28.78 16.33
C GLN A 44 -9.61 -27.77 15.78
N ASP A 45 -9.32 -27.78 14.48
CA ASP A 45 -8.43 -26.79 13.86
C ASP A 45 -9.26 -25.67 13.19
N VAL A 46 -9.55 -24.65 13.99
CA VAL A 46 -10.31 -23.48 13.55
C VAL A 46 -9.58 -22.70 12.45
N ASN A 47 -8.25 -22.63 12.53
CA ASN A 47 -7.46 -21.89 11.56
C ASN A 47 -7.48 -22.61 10.20
N GLN A 48 -7.29 -23.93 10.20
CA GLN A 48 -7.39 -24.72 8.98
C GLN A 48 -8.80 -24.68 8.38
N CYS A 49 -9.85 -24.67 9.21
CA CYS A 49 -11.21 -24.48 8.71
C CYS A 49 -11.40 -23.14 7.99
N LEU A 50 -10.85 -22.04 8.51
CA LEU A 50 -10.88 -20.75 7.84
C LEU A 50 -10.11 -20.78 6.51
N ILE A 51 -8.92 -21.39 6.49
CA ILE A 51 -8.09 -21.54 5.28
C ILE A 51 -8.85 -22.29 4.18
N GLU A 52 -9.46 -23.43 4.50
CA GLU A 52 -10.24 -24.23 3.56
C GLU A 52 -11.51 -23.49 3.09
N CYS A 53 -12.18 -22.78 4.00
CA CYS A 53 -13.34 -21.95 3.68
C CYS A 53 -12.98 -20.87 2.65
N LEU A 54 -11.90 -20.12 2.88
CA LEU A 54 -11.43 -19.10 1.96
C LEU A 54 -10.93 -19.70 0.64
N SER A 55 -10.33 -20.89 0.68
CA SER A 55 -9.91 -21.63 -0.52
C SER A 55 -11.11 -21.98 -1.40
N LYS A 56 -12.18 -22.52 -0.82
CA LYS A 56 -13.43 -22.81 -1.55
C LYS A 56 -14.11 -21.56 -2.11
N TRP A 57 -14.05 -20.46 -1.36
CA TRP A 57 -14.54 -19.17 -1.85
C TRP A 57 -13.71 -18.67 -3.05
N LEU A 58 -12.38 -18.74 -3.00
CA LEU A 58 -11.50 -18.36 -4.12
C LEU A 58 -11.67 -19.26 -5.35
N GLU A 59 -11.98 -20.54 -5.15
CA GLU A 59 -12.38 -21.49 -6.20
C GLU A 59 -13.76 -21.19 -6.80
N ARG A 60 -14.50 -20.22 -6.25
CA ARG A 60 -15.87 -19.85 -6.65
C ARG A 60 -16.86 -21.02 -6.56
N ALA A 61 -16.70 -21.86 -5.53
CA ALA A 61 -17.60 -22.99 -5.28
C ALA A 61 -19.04 -22.53 -4.96
N ASP A 62 -20.01 -23.43 -5.09
CA ASP A 62 -21.40 -23.23 -4.71
C ASP A 62 -22.01 -21.93 -5.29
N ASP A 63 -22.59 -21.06 -4.45
CA ASP A 63 -23.30 -19.84 -4.85
C ASP A 63 -22.41 -18.59 -4.86
N VAL A 64 -21.08 -18.75 -4.72
CA VAL A 64 -20.13 -17.63 -4.60
C VAL A 64 -20.23 -16.67 -5.79
N VAL A 65 -20.46 -17.19 -7.01
CA VAL A 65 -20.60 -16.35 -8.21
C VAL A 65 -21.80 -15.38 -8.08
N ASN A 66 -22.94 -15.86 -7.58
CA ASN A 66 -24.13 -15.03 -7.39
C ASN A 66 -24.01 -14.07 -6.20
N LYS A 67 -23.07 -14.33 -5.28
CA LYS A 67 -22.70 -13.44 -4.17
C LYS A 67 -21.64 -12.40 -4.53
N GLY A 68 -21.39 -12.16 -5.81
CA GLY A 68 -20.41 -11.17 -6.28
C GLY A 68 -19.00 -11.74 -6.52
N GLY A 69 -18.86 -13.06 -6.52
CA GLY A 69 -17.61 -13.78 -6.81
C GLY A 69 -16.56 -13.67 -5.70
N ALA A 70 -15.34 -14.10 -6.02
CA ALA A 70 -14.20 -14.02 -5.12
C ALA A 70 -13.49 -12.66 -5.23
N THR A 71 -14.12 -11.60 -4.71
CA THR A 71 -13.64 -10.22 -4.77
C THR A 71 -13.56 -9.62 -3.37
N CYS A 72 -12.79 -8.55 -3.19
CA CYS A 72 -12.74 -7.90 -1.88
C CYS A 72 -14.04 -7.18 -1.51
N ASP A 73 -14.79 -6.73 -2.51
CA ASP A 73 -16.09 -6.10 -2.30
C ASP A 73 -17.11 -7.11 -1.78
N SER A 74 -17.14 -8.32 -2.35
CA SER A 74 -18.00 -9.40 -1.84
C SER A 74 -17.55 -9.87 -0.45
N LEU A 75 -16.24 -9.90 -0.17
CA LEU A 75 -15.71 -10.19 1.17
C LEU A 75 -16.13 -9.13 2.19
N SER A 76 -15.95 -7.84 1.88
CA SER A 76 -16.38 -6.73 2.75
C SER A 76 -17.89 -6.79 2.99
N THR A 77 -18.67 -6.98 1.92
CA THR A 77 -20.13 -7.08 2.00
C THR A 77 -20.58 -8.25 2.88
N ALA A 78 -19.95 -9.42 2.75
CA ALA A 78 -20.24 -10.58 3.58
C ALA A 78 -19.92 -10.31 5.07
N ILE A 79 -18.76 -9.71 5.36
CA ILE A 79 -18.35 -9.33 6.71
C ILE A 79 -19.32 -8.30 7.31
N ARG A 80 -19.79 -7.32 6.52
CA ARG A 80 -20.83 -6.36 6.96
C ARG A 80 -22.14 -7.09 7.29
N ALA A 81 -22.57 -8.02 6.44
CA ALA A 81 -23.79 -8.80 6.66
C ALA A 81 -23.72 -9.67 7.94
N MET A 82 -22.52 -10.05 8.37
CA MET A 82 -22.26 -10.74 9.64
C MET A 82 -22.22 -9.81 10.87
N ASN A 83 -22.50 -8.51 10.69
CA ASN A 83 -22.40 -7.48 11.71
C ASN A 83 -20.97 -7.21 12.22
N GLU A 84 -19.94 -7.56 11.45
CA GLU A 84 -18.53 -7.20 11.71
C GLU A 84 -18.19 -5.87 11.02
N ILE A 85 -18.97 -4.82 11.30
CA ILE A 85 -18.88 -3.52 10.59
C ILE A 85 -17.47 -2.92 10.66
N ALA A 86 -16.84 -2.95 11.84
CA ALA A 86 -15.49 -2.42 12.04
C ALA A 86 -14.43 -3.19 11.23
N VAL A 87 -14.58 -4.52 11.10
CA VAL A 87 -13.66 -5.35 10.30
C VAL A 87 -13.80 -5.00 8.82
N ALA A 88 -15.03 -4.86 8.33
CA ALA A 88 -15.29 -4.48 6.95
C ALA A 88 -14.74 -3.07 6.61
N GLU A 89 -14.97 -2.10 7.48
CA GLU A 89 -14.40 -0.75 7.32
C GLU A 89 -12.87 -0.76 7.32
N ASN A 90 -12.25 -1.57 8.19
CA ASN A 90 -10.80 -1.73 8.19
C ASN A 90 -10.32 -2.42 6.91
N LEU A 91 -11.05 -3.42 6.40
CA LEU A 91 -10.71 -4.10 5.15
C LEU A 91 -10.73 -3.14 3.96
N GLU A 92 -11.74 -2.27 3.89
CA GLU A 92 -11.85 -1.22 2.87
C GLU A 92 -10.70 -0.22 2.99
N LYS A 93 -10.40 0.24 4.22
CA LYS A 93 -9.27 1.16 4.48
C LYS A 93 -7.92 0.57 4.05
N GLU A 94 -7.69 -0.72 4.31
CA GLU A 94 -6.46 -1.40 3.88
C GLU A 94 -6.32 -1.52 2.36
N ARG A 95 -7.39 -1.27 1.61
CA ARG A 95 -7.38 -1.20 0.15
C ARG A 95 -7.39 0.23 -0.39
N CYS A 96 -7.49 1.25 0.46
CA CYS A 96 -7.37 2.64 0.02
C CYS A 96 -5.98 2.86 -0.59
N PRO A 97 -5.90 3.42 -1.82
CA PRO A 97 -4.64 3.74 -2.48
C PRO A 97 -3.66 4.51 -1.59
N GLU A 98 -4.17 5.50 -0.84
CA GLU A 98 -3.37 6.35 0.04
C GLU A 98 -2.78 5.53 1.19
N VAL A 99 -3.56 4.61 1.79
CA VAL A 99 -3.10 3.74 2.87
C VAL A 99 -2.03 2.76 2.38
N LEU A 100 -2.25 2.15 1.21
CA LEU A 100 -1.28 1.25 0.58
C LEU A 100 0.02 1.98 0.25
N ALA A 101 -0.06 3.17 -0.33
CA ALA A 101 1.11 4.00 -0.62
C ALA A 101 1.86 4.40 0.66
N VAL A 102 1.17 4.85 1.71
CA VAL A 102 1.80 5.15 3.00
C VAL A 102 2.47 3.91 3.61
N ASN A 103 1.86 2.72 3.49
CA ASN A 103 2.46 1.48 3.98
C ASN A 103 3.76 1.15 3.22
N ILE A 104 3.80 1.35 1.90
CA ILE A 104 5.02 1.20 1.09
C ILE A 104 6.08 2.21 1.55
N LEU A 105 5.72 3.49 1.71
CA LEU A 105 6.65 4.52 2.18
C LEU A 105 7.23 4.17 3.55
N ASN A 106 6.38 3.77 4.51
CA ASN A 106 6.80 3.40 5.86
C ASN A 106 7.74 2.18 5.87
N LYS A 107 7.49 1.18 4.99
CA LYS A 107 8.36 0.01 4.83
C LYS A 107 9.80 0.40 4.45
N HIS A 108 9.96 1.46 3.64
CA HIS A 108 11.27 1.94 3.17
C HIS A 108 11.81 3.15 3.95
N PHE A 109 11.06 3.67 4.94
CA PHE A 109 11.38 4.91 5.64
C PHE A 109 12.79 4.93 6.25
N THR A 110 13.18 3.83 6.92
CA THR A 110 14.51 3.72 7.54
C THR A 110 15.63 3.76 6.50
N ALA A 111 15.44 3.13 5.34
CA ALA A 111 16.42 3.15 4.25
C ALA A 111 16.50 4.54 3.62
N LEU A 112 15.36 5.18 3.38
CA LEU A 112 15.26 6.54 2.84
C LEU A 112 15.97 7.56 3.75
N SER A 113 15.68 7.52 5.04
CA SER A 113 16.28 8.42 6.04
C SER A 113 17.82 8.31 6.08
N LYS A 114 18.39 7.14 5.77
CA LYS A 114 19.85 6.94 5.70
C LYS A 114 20.46 7.33 4.36
N SER A 115 19.70 7.21 3.27
CA SER A 115 20.22 7.27 1.90
C SER A 115 20.10 8.64 1.23
N LEU A 116 19.28 9.54 1.78
CA LEU A 116 19.10 10.91 1.28
C LEU A 116 20.32 11.79 1.59
N SER A 117 21.27 11.88 0.66
CA SER A 117 22.49 12.69 0.83
C SER A 117 22.23 14.20 0.75
N ASP A 118 21.27 14.62 -0.08
CA ASP A 118 20.91 16.02 -0.29
C ASP A 118 19.38 16.20 -0.18
N PRO A 119 18.84 16.34 1.04
CA PRO A 119 17.40 16.51 1.24
C PRO A 119 16.88 17.85 0.69
N VAL A 120 17.70 18.90 0.61
CA VAL A 120 17.27 20.20 0.09
C VAL A 120 17.05 20.14 -1.41
N HIS A 121 17.99 19.56 -2.15
CA HIS A 121 17.84 19.41 -3.59
C HIS A 121 16.64 18.52 -3.96
N VAL A 122 16.45 17.42 -3.21
CA VAL A 122 15.26 16.57 -3.36
C VAL A 122 13.98 17.35 -3.08
N ALA A 123 13.96 18.18 -2.02
CA ALA A 123 12.79 19.01 -1.70
C ALA A 123 12.44 19.99 -2.83
N ARG A 124 13.44 20.66 -3.42
CA ARG A 124 13.23 21.59 -4.55
C ARG A 124 12.59 20.90 -5.76
N LEU A 125 13.05 19.69 -6.06
CA LEU A 125 12.49 18.91 -7.18
C LEU A 125 11.07 18.42 -6.87
N LEU A 126 10.80 17.99 -5.64
CA LEU A 126 9.45 17.66 -5.21
C LEU A 126 8.50 18.85 -5.21
N TYR A 127 9.00 20.06 -4.94
CA TYR A 127 8.24 21.29 -5.09
C TYR A 127 7.91 21.57 -6.56
N GLY A 128 8.89 21.41 -7.47
CA GLY A 128 8.67 21.50 -8.92
C GLY A 128 7.61 20.50 -9.42
N GLU A 129 7.61 19.29 -8.86
CA GLU A 129 6.62 18.24 -9.13
C GLU A 129 5.26 18.44 -8.43
N GLN A 130 5.09 19.54 -7.69
CA GLN A 130 3.89 19.86 -6.90
C GLN A 130 3.54 18.79 -5.85
N VAL A 131 4.54 18.04 -5.37
CA VAL A 131 4.37 17.04 -4.32
C VAL A 131 4.36 17.70 -2.94
N ILE A 132 5.19 18.71 -2.73
CA ILE A 132 5.25 19.47 -1.46
C ILE A 132 4.94 20.94 -1.69
N SER A 133 4.42 21.61 -0.66
CA SER A 133 4.12 23.06 -0.71
C SER A 133 5.39 23.91 -0.51
N GLN A 134 5.32 25.19 -0.89
CA GLN A 134 6.40 26.15 -0.63
C GLN A 134 6.74 26.22 0.86
N GLN A 135 5.74 26.15 1.75
CA GLN A 135 5.97 26.17 3.19
C GLN A 135 6.85 24.99 3.62
N LYS A 136 6.52 23.77 3.18
CA LYS A 136 7.31 22.57 3.50
C LYS A 136 8.70 22.61 2.88
N LEU A 137 8.87 23.23 1.71
CA LEU A 137 10.19 23.47 1.12
C LEU A 137 11.03 24.39 2.02
N ASN A 138 10.48 25.54 2.42
CA ASN A 138 11.16 26.48 3.31
C ASN A 138 11.58 25.82 4.65
N ASP A 139 10.70 24.96 5.20
CA ASP A 139 10.99 24.22 6.44
C ASP A 139 12.21 23.28 6.28
N VAL A 140 12.44 22.71 5.09
CA VAL A 140 13.62 21.86 4.79
C VAL A 140 14.86 22.70 4.50
N GLU A 141 14.69 23.89 3.91
CA GLU A 141 15.78 24.79 3.55
C GLU A 141 16.41 25.51 4.75
N ASP A 142 15.74 25.58 5.90
CA ASP A 142 16.24 26.26 7.11
C ASP A 142 17.69 25.86 7.44
N ASP A 143 18.60 26.83 7.34
CA ASP A 143 20.04 26.66 7.55
C ASP A 143 20.42 26.29 9.00
N ASN A 144 19.50 26.51 9.95
CA ASN A 144 19.73 26.14 11.36
C ASN A 144 19.56 24.64 11.62
N LEU A 145 19.01 23.88 10.65
CA LEU A 145 18.72 22.46 10.82
C LEU A 145 19.90 21.56 10.47
N SER A 146 20.07 20.49 11.25
CA SER A 146 21.01 19.42 10.90
C SER A 146 20.55 18.64 9.67
N LEU A 147 21.47 17.96 9.00
CA LEU A 147 21.14 17.07 7.87
C LEU A 147 20.08 16.01 8.26
N SER A 148 20.13 15.52 9.50
CA SER A 148 19.17 14.53 10.01
C SER A 148 17.78 15.15 10.15
N ASP A 149 17.69 16.36 10.66
CA ASP A 149 16.40 17.05 10.84
C ASP A 149 15.78 17.40 9.49
N LYS A 150 16.59 17.90 8.55
CA LYS A 150 16.15 18.16 7.16
C LYS A 150 15.56 16.89 6.51
N ARG A 151 16.17 15.72 6.72
CA ARG A 151 15.64 14.44 6.23
C ARG A 151 14.31 14.07 6.86
N GLN A 152 14.16 14.26 8.17
CA GLN A 152 12.90 13.94 8.87
C GLN A 152 11.77 14.85 8.42
N ILE A 153 12.03 16.16 8.29
CA ILE A 153 11.04 17.12 7.80
C ILE A 153 10.61 16.77 6.36
N LEU A 154 11.58 16.50 5.48
CA LEU A 154 11.30 16.10 4.10
C LEU A 154 10.44 14.83 4.03
N LEU A 155 10.84 13.77 4.75
CA LEU A 155 10.10 12.51 4.74
C LEU A 155 8.70 12.64 5.36
N SER A 156 8.55 13.51 6.35
CA SER A 156 7.24 13.87 6.91
C SER A 156 6.38 14.58 5.86
N ALA A 157 6.93 15.57 5.15
CA ALA A 157 6.23 16.27 4.08
C ALA A 157 5.81 15.34 2.93
N VAL A 158 6.68 14.40 2.55
CA VAL A 158 6.35 13.36 1.56
C VAL A 158 5.23 12.48 2.07
N LYS A 159 5.27 12.04 3.34
CA LYS A 159 4.21 11.24 3.93
C LYS A 159 2.87 11.96 3.92
N ASP A 160 2.85 13.25 4.29
CA ASP A 160 1.65 14.09 4.24
C ASP A 160 1.10 14.16 2.80
N ALA A 161 1.97 14.34 1.81
CA ALA A 161 1.60 14.39 0.39
C ALA A 161 1.04 13.05 -0.13
N VAL A 162 1.60 11.92 0.31
CA VAL A 162 1.14 10.57 -0.03
C VAL A 162 -0.21 10.25 0.62
N GLN A 163 -0.44 10.76 1.83
CA GLN A 163 -1.74 10.64 2.51
C GLN A 163 -2.84 11.43 1.79
N ALA A 164 -2.49 12.54 1.13
CA ALA A 164 -3.43 13.34 0.36
C ALA A 164 -3.65 12.80 -1.07
N ASN A 165 -2.62 12.21 -1.68
CA ASN A 165 -2.68 11.66 -3.03
C ASN A 165 -1.61 10.56 -3.20
N HIS A 166 -2.04 9.33 -3.48
CA HIS A 166 -1.12 8.20 -3.62
C HIS A 166 -0.10 8.37 -4.77
N VAL A 167 -0.44 9.15 -5.82
CA VAL A 167 0.47 9.49 -6.94
C VAL A 167 1.69 10.30 -6.49
N SER A 168 1.60 10.99 -5.34
CA SER A 168 2.75 11.66 -4.72
C SER A 168 3.89 10.70 -4.41
N LEU A 169 3.59 9.44 -4.04
CA LEU A 169 4.62 8.43 -3.81
C LEU A 169 5.33 8.08 -5.11
N GLN A 170 4.57 8.09 -6.22
CA GLN A 170 5.11 7.82 -7.53
C GLN A 170 6.10 8.90 -7.96
N LYS A 171 5.69 10.16 -7.89
CA LYS A 171 6.55 11.30 -8.17
C LYS A 171 7.79 11.31 -7.27
N PHE A 172 7.63 10.99 -5.99
CA PHE A 172 8.75 10.91 -5.05
C PHE A 172 9.80 9.88 -5.46
N PHE A 173 9.40 8.66 -5.87
CA PHE A 173 10.40 7.68 -6.31
C PHE A 173 11.06 8.09 -7.63
N VAL A 174 10.34 8.73 -8.56
CA VAL A 174 10.91 9.21 -9.83
C VAL A 174 12.05 10.18 -9.53
N VAL A 175 11.79 11.16 -8.67
CA VAL A 175 12.79 12.12 -8.17
C VAL A 175 13.97 11.40 -7.51
N LEU A 176 13.72 10.38 -6.66
CA LEU A 176 14.81 9.59 -6.05
C LEU A 176 15.68 8.85 -7.07
N CYS A 177 15.07 8.26 -8.10
CA CYS A 177 15.77 7.53 -9.16
C CYS A 177 16.66 8.45 -10.01
N HIS A 178 16.25 9.70 -10.23
CA HIS A 178 17.02 10.68 -11.00
C HIS A 178 18.18 11.29 -10.22
N LEU A 179 18.04 11.46 -8.89
CA LEU A 179 18.98 12.29 -8.12
C LEU A 179 20.06 11.54 -7.39
N THR A 180 19.90 10.23 -7.20
CA THR A 180 20.72 9.56 -6.21
C THR A 180 21.35 8.29 -6.76
N ARG A 181 22.56 8.00 -6.29
CA ARG A 181 23.21 6.68 -6.38
C ARG A 181 22.35 5.55 -5.75
N ASN A 182 21.09 5.80 -5.37
CA ASN A 182 20.14 4.89 -4.75
C ASN A 182 19.16 4.28 -5.75
N VAL A 183 19.58 4.06 -7.01
CA VAL A 183 18.78 3.36 -8.04
C VAL A 183 18.15 2.08 -7.48
N LYS A 184 18.91 1.29 -6.71
CA LYS A 184 18.41 0.05 -6.08
C LYS A 184 17.27 0.27 -5.06
N LEU A 185 17.32 1.37 -4.29
CA LEU A 185 16.26 1.67 -3.32
C LEU A 185 15.00 2.16 -4.04
N GLY A 186 15.17 3.02 -5.06
CA GLY A 186 14.08 3.48 -5.93
C GLY A 186 13.39 2.30 -6.64
N GLU A 187 14.16 1.38 -7.22
CA GLU A 187 13.65 0.16 -7.85
C GLU A 187 12.88 -0.75 -6.87
N SER A 188 13.37 -0.87 -5.63
CA SER A 188 12.71 -1.65 -4.58
C SER A 188 11.35 -1.07 -4.18
N ILE A 189 11.29 0.25 -3.99
CA ILE A 189 10.04 0.98 -3.70
C ILE A 189 9.07 0.84 -4.88
N LEU A 190 9.56 1.02 -6.11
CA LEU A 190 8.75 0.89 -7.32
C LEU A 190 8.18 -0.52 -7.50
N ARG A 191 8.98 -1.55 -7.19
CA ARG A 191 8.52 -2.94 -7.21
C ARG A 191 7.35 -3.14 -6.24
N ASP A 192 7.48 -2.64 -5.01
CA ASP A 192 6.40 -2.72 -4.02
C ASP A 192 5.17 -1.92 -4.43
N TYR A 193 5.34 -0.74 -5.04
CA TYR A 193 4.25 0.07 -5.57
C TYR A 193 3.47 -0.65 -6.67
N ARG A 194 4.19 -1.28 -7.61
CA ARG A 194 3.60 -2.04 -8.73
C ARG A 194 2.81 -3.29 -8.32
N ILE A 195 2.99 -3.79 -7.09
CA ILE A 195 2.16 -4.89 -6.55
C ILE A 195 0.70 -4.43 -6.42
N TYR A 196 0.49 -3.17 -6.05
CA TYR A 196 -0.83 -2.64 -5.71
C TYR A 196 -1.41 -1.73 -6.79
N PHE A 197 -0.56 -1.03 -7.54
CA PHE A 197 -0.96 -0.05 -8.56
C PHE A 197 -0.46 -0.51 -9.94
N SER A 198 -1.40 -0.77 -10.86
CA SER A 198 -1.04 -1.14 -12.24
C SER A 198 -0.50 0.08 -12.99
N SER A 199 0.54 -0.16 -13.78
CA SER A 199 1.40 0.83 -14.45
C SER A 199 0.77 1.52 -15.68
N ASP A 200 -0.53 1.80 -15.68
CA ASP A 200 -1.20 2.45 -16.83
C ASP A 200 -1.08 3.99 -16.79
N GLU A 201 -0.65 4.56 -15.65
CA GLU A 201 -0.18 5.95 -15.63
C GLU A 201 1.25 5.99 -16.17
N GLU A 202 1.35 6.25 -17.47
CA GLU A 202 2.58 6.44 -18.24
C GLU A 202 3.67 7.13 -17.41
N PHE A 203 4.85 6.51 -17.38
CA PHE A 203 6.07 7.16 -16.95
C PHE A 203 6.31 8.37 -17.85
N VAL A 204 5.82 9.55 -17.46
CA VAL A 204 6.30 10.80 -18.04
C VAL A 204 7.69 11.01 -17.47
N PHE A 205 8.68 10.44 -18.14
CA PHE A 205 10.08 10.74 -17.92
C PHE A 205 10.28 12.23 -18.19
N ILE A 206 10.46 13.02 -17.14
CA ILE A 206 10.90 14.39 -17.29
C ILE A 206 12.41 14.35 -17.52
N ARG A 207 12.82 14.73 -18.73
CA ARG A 207 14.20 15.09 -19.03
C ARG A 207 14.50 16.34 -18.20
N VAL A 208 15.38 16.21 -17.22
CA VAL A 208 16.05 17.38 -16.67
C VAL A 208 17.06 17.78 -17.74
N ASP A 209 16.82 18.90 -18.41
CA ASP A 209 17.84 19.51 -19.27
C ASP A 209 18.99 19.94 -18.36
N ASP A 210 20.16 19.33 -18.55
CA ASP A 210 21.42 19.59 -17.84
C ASP A 210 22.04 20.98 -18.19
N ASP A 211 21.22 21.96 -18.59
CA ASP A 211 21.69 23.28 -19.05
C ASP A 211 21.41 24.35 -17.98
N ASP A 212 22.23 24.34 -16.91
CA ASP A 212 22.71 25.60 -16.31
C ASP A 212 24.01 25.45 -15.49
N LEU A 213 24.87 24.51 -15.88
CA LEU A 213 26.25 24.40 -15.37
C LEU A 213 27.25 24.78 -16.48
N SER A 214 27.11 25.97 -17.06
CA SER A 214 28.19 26.61 -17.80
C SER A 214 28.75 27.81 -17.03
N THR A 215 29.69 27.49 -16.14
CA THR A 215 30.97 28.19 -15.96
C THR A 215 30.96 29.72 -15.94
N GLU A 216 30.97 30.31 -14.74
CA GLU A 216 31.86 31.45 -14.49
C GLU A 216 33.30 30.94 -14.36
N GLY A 217 34.23 31.59 -15.08
CA GLY A 217 35.65 31.56 -14.73
C GLY A 217 36.60 31.38 -15.91
N THR A 218 37.00 32.48 -16.53
CA THR A 218 38.35 33.04 -16.32
C THR A 218 38.32 34.55 -16.55
#